data_AF-A0A2B8BFZ2-F1
#
_entry.id   AF-A0A2B8BFZ2-F1
#
_cell.length_a   1.000
_cell.length_b   1.000
_cell.length_c   1.000
_cell.angle_alpha   90.00
_cell.angle_beta   90.00
_cell.angle_gamma   90.00
#
_symmetry.space_group_name_H-M   'P 1'
#
loop_
_entity.id
_entity.type
_entity.pdbx_description
1 polymer ?
#
loop_
_entity_poly.entity_id
_entity_poly.type
_entity_poly.pdbx_seq_one_letter_code
_entity_poly.pdbx_strand_id
1 'polypeptide(L)' 'DAIAEAAFDDQCTGANPRYPLVAEIRQLLIDSYYGRAYVEPSAQDAAPVEVKPAGKSAARKDAALAK' A
#
# COMPACT_ATOMS: atom_id res chain seq x y z
N ASP A 1 -13.30 -7.85 -2.85
CA ASP A 1 -13.18 -7.61 -1.40
C ASP A 1 -12.98 -8.89 -0.60
N ALA A 2 -13.49 -10.04 -1.08
CA ALA A 2 -13.27 -11.35 -0.47
C ALA A 2 -11.81 -11.68 -0.07
N ILE A 3 -10.81 -11.31 -0.87
CA ILE A 3 -9.39 -11.54 -0.52
C ILE A 3 -8.97 -10.66 0.67
N ALA A 4 -9.45 -9.41 0.72
CA ALA A 4 -9.14 -8.49 1.81
C ALA A 4 -9.83 -8.92 3.11
N GLU A 5 -11.07 -9.43 3.03
CA GLU A 5 -11.80 -10.01 4.17
C GLU A 5 -11.11 -11.28 4.69
N ALA A 6 -10.73 -12.20 3.79
CA ALA A 6 -10.00 -13.41 4.17
C ALA A 6 -8.63 -13.08 4.80
N ALA A 7 -7.93 -12.06 4.29
CA ALA A 7 -6.69 -11.59 4.88
C ALA A 7 -6.91 -10.92 6.24
N PHE A 8 -8.02 -10.22 6.44
CA PHE A 8 -8.38 -9.64 7.72
C PHE A 8 -8.67 -10.71 8.79
N ASP A 9 -9.37 -11.78 8.41
CA ASP A 9 -9.72 -12.91 9.30
C ASP A 9 -8.57 -13.92 9.51
N ASP A 10 -7.42 -13.70 8.88
CA ASP A 10 -6.23 -14.53 9.09
C ASP A 10 -5.74 -14.38 10.54
N GLN A 11 -5.45 -15.52 11.19
CA GLN A 11 -4.91 -15.55 12.55
C GLN A 11 -3.60 -14.76 12.68
N CYS A 12 -2.85 -14.61 11.58
CA CYS A 12 -1.63 -13.82 11.55
C CYS A 12 -1.88 -12.29 11.60
N THR A 13 -3.06 -11.80 11.19
CA THR A 13 -3.35 -10.35 11.15
C THR A 13 -3.37 -9.73 12.55
N GLY A 14 -3.73 -10.50 13.57
CA GLY A 14 -3.68 -10.06 14.97
C GLY A 14 -2.26 -9.79 15.50
N ALA A 15 -1.23 -10.32 14.84
CA ALA A 15 0.16 -10.09 15.22
C ALA A 15 0.75 -8.80 14.59
N ASN A 16 0.02 -8.13 13.70
CA ASN A 16 0.49 -6.90 13.08
C ASN A 16 0.48 -5.75 14.12
N PRO A 17 1.60 -5.00 14.29
CA PRO A 17 1.65 -3.86 15.21
C PRO A 17 0.57 -2.81 14.95
N ARG A 18 0.11 -2.67 13.70
CA ARG A 18 -1.05 -1.86 13.34
C ARG A 18 -2.17 -2.79 12.90
N TYR A 19 -3.32 -2.73 13.59
CA TYR A 19 -4.49 -3.50 13.20
C TYR A 19 -5.17 -2.84 11.98
N PRO A 20 -5.13 -3.46 10.80
CA PRO A 20 -5.58 -2.82 9.57
C PRO A 20 -7.11 -2.92 9.40
N LEU A 21 -7.71 -1.95 8.71
CA LEU A 21 -9.08 -2.06 8.23
C LEU A 21 -9.12 -2.87 6.92
N VAL A 22 -10.22 -3.59 6.67
CA VAL A 22 -10.42 -4.35 5.42
C VAL A 22 -10.24 -3.46 4.17
N ALA A 23 -10.69 -2.20 4.24
CA ALA A 23 -10.51 -1.22 3.17
C ALA A 23 -9.04 -0.87 2.91
N GLU A 24 -8.21 -0.78 3.95
CA GLU A 24 -6.76 -0.53 3.84
C GLU A 24 -6.05 -1.73 3.22
N ILE A 25 -6.41 -2.96 3.63
CA ILE A 25 -5.86 -4.20 3.05
C ILE A 25 -6.20 -4.28 1.56
N ARG A 26 -7.45 -3.96 1.18
CA ARG A 26 -7.88 -3.92 -0.22
C ARG A 26 -7.03 -2.96 -1.06
N GLN A 27 -6.83 -1.74 -0.56
CA GLN A 27 -6.05 -0.73 -1.26
C GLN A 27 -4.58 -1.18 -1.40
N LEU A 28 -4.00 -1.71 -0.32
CA LEU A 28 -2.64 -2.25 -0.32
C LEU A 28 -2.47 -3.39 -1.35
N LEU A 29 -3.44 -4.31 -1.43
CA LEU A 29 -3.41 -5.41 -2.40
C LEU A 29 -3.48 -4.90 -3.85
N ILE A 30 -4.34 -3.91 -4.11
CA ILE A 30 -4.48 -3.30 -5.44
C ILE A 30 -3.20 -2.54 -5.83
N ASP A 31 -2.64 -1.75 -4.93
CA ASP A 31 -1.41 -1.00 -5.19
C ASP A 31 -0.22 -1.93 -5.41
N SER A 32 -0.13 -3.02 -4.64
CA SER A 32 0.89 -4.05 -4.83
C SER A 32 0.79 -4.73 -6.21
N TYR A 33 -0.43 -5.03 -6.66
CA TYR A 33 -0.67 -5.64 -7.98
C TYR A 33 -0.18 -4.75 -9.14
N TYR A 34 -0.41 -3.44 -9.03
CA TYR A 34 0.01 -2.46 -10.04
C TYR A 34 1.40 -1.87 -9.80
N GLY A 35 2.11 -2.30 -8.76
CA GLY A 35 3.45 -1.80 -8.41
C GLY A 35 3.48 -0.34 -7.94
N ARG A 36 2.39 0.15 -7.32
CA ARG A 36 2.32 1.48 -6.72
C ARG A 36 2.70 1.41 -5.24
N ALA A 37 3.35 2.46 -4.74
CA ALA A 37 3.58 2.58 -3.31
C ALA A 37 2.25 2.88 -2.60
N TYR A 38 1.99 2.19 -1.49
CA TYR A 38 0.84 2.48 -0.64
C TYR A 38 0.98 3.88 -0.03
N VAL A 39 -0.07 4.69 -0.15
CA VAL A 39 -0.17 6.00 0.46
C VAL A 39 -1.29 5.94 1.48
N GLU A 40 -1.00 6.36 2.71
CA GLU A 40 -1.99 6.41 3.78
C GLU A 40 -3.15 7.33 3.37
N PRO A 41 -4.41 6.83 3.36
CA PRO A 41 -5.55 7.65 3.02
C PRO A 41 -5.71 8.70 4.12
N SER A 42 -5.64 9.98 3.75
CA SER A 42 -5.98 11.07 4.65
C SER A 42 -7.50 11.22 4.69
N ALA A 43 -8.05 11.82 5.75
CA ALA A 43 -9.50 12.02 5.92
C ALA A 43 -10.19 12.80 4.76
N GLN A 44 -9.41 13.31 3.80
CA GLN A 44 -9.84 14.09 2.65
C GLN A 44 -10.00 13.23 1.37
N ASP A 45 -9.57 11.97 1.38
CA ASP A 45 -9.48 11.10 0.19
C ASP A 45 -10.70 10.17 0.01
N ALA A 46 -11.82 10.44 0.68
CA ALA A 46 -13.05 9.64 0.61
C ALA A 46 -13.80 9.71 -0.75
N ALA A 47 -13.21 10.35 -1.77
CA ALA A 47 -13.71 10.35 -3.14
C ALA A 47 -12.98 9.30 -3.99
N PRO A 48 -13.63 8.63 -4.96
CA PRO A 48 -12.98 7.62 -5.78
C PRO A 48 -11.89 8.28 -6.62
N VAL A 49 -10.63 8.07 -6.23
CA VAL A 49 -9.48 8.68 -6.88
C VAL A 49 -9.25 7.99 -8.23
N GLU A 50 -9.56 8.67 -9.33
CA GLU A 50 -9.12 8.26 -10.67
C GLU A 50 -7.58 8.25 -10.72
N VAL A 51 -7.00 7.08 -10.96
CA VAL A 51 -5.55 6.88 -10.91
C VAL A 51 -4.89 7.41 -12.18
N LYS A 52 -4.31 8.62 -12.11
CA LYS A 52 -3.27 9.05 -13.06
C LYS A 52 -1.93 8.40 -12.65
N PRO A 53 -1.20 7.74 -13.55
CA PRO A 53 0.03 7.06 -13.19
C PRO A 53 1.10 8.09 -12.82
N ALA A 54 1.50 8.10 -11.55
CA ALA A 54 2.63 8.90 -11.09
C ALA A 54 3.93 8.35 -11.71
N GLY A 55 4.60 9.20 -12.49
CA GLY A 55 5.78 8.87 -13.25
C GLY A 55 7.00 8.53 -12.38
N LYS A 56 7.76 7.53 -12.86
CA LYS A 56 9.20 7.27 -12.67
C LYS A 56 9.80 7.67 -11.32
N SER A 57 9.83 6.74 -10.36
CA SER A 57 10.83 6.80 -9.29
C SER A 57 12.21 6.54 -9.88
N ALA A 58 13.01 7.60 -9.94
CA ALA A 58 14.38 7.60 -10.41
C ALA A 58 15.25 6.59 -9.65
N ALA A 59 16.19 6.02 -10.40
CA ALA A 59 17.22 5.09 -9.96
C ALA A 59 17.84 5.45 -8.60
N ARG A 60 17.91 4.46 -7.69
CA ARG A 60 18.92 4.45 -6.63
C ARG A 60 20.29 4.43 -7.31
N LYS A 61 21.01 5.54 -7.28
CA LYS A 61 22.47 5.54 -7.40
C LYS A 61 23.00 5.56 -5.98
N ASP A 62 23.27 4.37 -5.44
CA ASP A 62 24.11 4.23 -4.27
C ASP A 62 25.50 4.75 -4.66
N ALA A 63 25.81 5.96 -4.20
CA ALA A 63 27.10 6.57 -4.39
C ALA A 63 28.12 5.85 -3.51
N ALA A 64 29.11 5.26 -4.17
CA ALA A 64 30.33 4.73 -3.56
C ALA A 64 30.97 5.79 -2.65
N LEU A 65 31.01 5.49 -1.35
CA LEU A 65 31.85 6.21 -0.39
C LEU A 65 33.29 5.69 -0.53
N ALA A 66 34.06 6.36 -1.38
CA ALA A 66 35.51 6.33 -1.35
C ALA A 66 36.00 7.47 -0.45
N LYS A 67 36.41 7.15 0.77
CA LYS A 67 37.55 7.76 1.47
C LYS A 67 37.90 6.97 2.73
#